data_AF-A0A1I4C3B1-F1
#
_entry.id   AF-A0A1I4C3B1-F1
#
_cell.length_a   1.000
_cell.length_b   1.000
_cell.length_c   1.000
_cell.angle_alpha   90.00
_cell.angle_beta   90.00
_cell.angle_gamma   90.00
#
_symmetry.space_group_name_H-M   'P 1'
#
loop_
_entity.id
_entity.type
_entity.pdbx_description
1 polymer ?
#
loop_
_entity_poly.entity_id
_entity_poly.type
_entity_poly.pdbx_seq_one_letter_code
_entity_poly.pdbx_strand_id
1 'polypeptide(L)'
;MLRQPWPDWMKPAWDQRFNELALAAGRQNQIELLNRKQEGLMKQLSGELTDSQYQMLLEWDEYSNFRNAVEKEWMYLAGTKDGMEILKKLKDFMMD
;
A
#
# COMPACT_ATOMS: atom_id res chain seq x y z
N MET A 1 -12.84 -18.55 -18.51
CA MET A 1 -12.02 -17.32 -18.45
C MET A 1 -12.96 -16.12 -18.51
N LEU A 2 -13.12 -15.40 -17.41
CA LEU A 2 -13.89 -14.15 -17.40
C LEU A 2 -13.14 -13.13 -18.26
N ARG A 3 -13.80 -12.59 -19.29
CA ARG A 3 -13.25 -11.48 -20.10
C ARG A 3 -12.91 -10.33 -19.14
N GLN A 4 -11.66 -9.87 -19.14
CA GLN A 4 -11.33 -8.61 -18.49
C GLN A 4 -12.12 -7.50 -19.18
N PRO A 5 -12.93 -6.71 -18.45
CA PRO A 5 -13.76 -5.65 -19.05
C PRO A 5 -12.96 -4.42 -19.47
N TRP A 6 -11.62 -4.50 -19.49
CA TRP A 6 -10.71 -3.37 -19.62
C TRP A 6 -9.69 -3.62 -20.73
N PRO A 7 -9.19 -2.56 -21.40
CA PRO A 7 -8.10 -2.69 -22.36
C PRO A 7 -6.80 -3.19 -21.70
N ASP A 8 -6.01 -3.98 -22.44
CA ASP A 8 -4.77 -4.60 -21.94
C ASP A 8 -3.74 -3.57 -21.43
N TRP A 9 -3.77 -2.34 -21.96
CA TRP A 9 -2.87 -1.25 -21.55
C TRP A 9 -3.23 -0.63 -20.19
N MET A 10 -4.46 -0.83 -19.70
CA MET A 10 -5.02 -0.09 -18.57
C MET A 10 -4.43 -0.52 -17.24
N LYS A 11 -4.33 -1.83 -17.00
CA LYS A 11 -3.70 -2.39 -15.79
C LYS A 11 -2.25 -1.91 -15.61
N PRO A 12 -1.34 -2.06 -16.59
CA PRO A 12 0.05 -1.61 -16.40
C PRO A 12 0.17 -0.10 -16.18
N ALA A 13 -0.70 0.71 -16.79
CA ALA A 13 -0.71 2.16 -16.58
C ALA A 13 -1.10 2.55 -15.14
N TRP A 14 -2.13 1.91 -14.58
CA TRP A 14 -2.52 2.16 -13.19
C TRP A 14 -1.49 1.61 -12.19
N ASP A 15 -0.94 0.43 -12.44
CA ASP A 15 0.08 -0.17 -11.57
C ASP A 15 1.31 0.72 -11.52
N GLN A 16 1.74 1.26 -12.67
CA GLN A 16 2.82 2.25 -12.72
C GLN A 16 2.47 3.48 -11.88
N ARG A 17 1.28 4.06 -12.07
CA ARG A 17 0.87 5.26 -11.34
C ARG A 17 0.78 5.01 -9.83
N PHE A 18 0.28 3.86 -9.42
CA PHE A 18 0.23 3.44 -8.02
C PHE A 18 1.63 3.35 -7.43
N ASN A 19 2.57 2.70 -8.13
CA ASN A 19 3.95 2.56 -7.69
C ASN A 19 4.65 3.93 -7.54
N GLU A 20 4.45 4.84 -8.49
CA GLU A 20 4.96 6.22 -8.41
C GLU A 20 4.43 6.94 -7.16
N LEU A 21 3.13 6.85 -6.90
CA LEU A 21 2.50 7.48 -5.74
C LEU A 21 2.93 6.81 -4.43
N ALA A 22 3.07 5.50 -4.38
CA ALA A 22 3.58 4.76 -3.22
C ALA A 22 5.02 5.19 -2.88
N LEU A 23 5.88 5.32 -3.90
CA LEU A 23 7.25 5.83 -3.74
C LEU A 23 7.29 7.29 -3.31
N ALA A 24 6.38 8.13 -3.80
CA ALA A 24 6.27 9.53 -3.37
C ALA A 24 5.78 9.63 -1.92
N ALA A 25 4.78 8.82 -1.55
CA ALA A 25 4.26 8.74 -0.19
C ALA A 25 5.34 8.28 0.80
N GLY A 26 6.16 7.28 0.43
CA GLY A 26 7.27 6.80 1.25
C GLY A 26 8.36 7.86 1.50
N ARG A 27 8.45 8.89 0.65
CA ARG A 27 9.39 10.01 0.75
C ARG A 27 8.81 11.25 1.42
N GLN A 28 7.59 11.18 1.93
CA GLN A 28 7.04 12.29 2.70
C GLN A 28 7.83 12.43 4.00
N ASN A 29 8.22 13.67 4.34
CA ASN A 29 9.00 13.97 5.56
C ASN A 29 8.38 13.36 6.83
N GLN A 30 7.04 13.27 6.90
CA GLN A 30 6.35 12.65 8.03
C GLN A 30 6.63 11.14 8.12
N ILE A 31 6.65 10.44 6.98
CA ILE A 31 6.96 9.01 6.92
C ILE A 31 8.43 8.76 7.25
N GLU A 32 9.34 9.58 6.72
CA GLU A 32 10.76 9.48 7.07
C GLU A 32 11.01 9.68 8.58
N LEU A 33 10.32 10.63 9.21
CA LEU A 33 10.43 10.87 10.64
C LEU A 33 9.89 9.70 11.47
N LEU A 34 8.77 9.10 11.05
CA LEU A 34 8.23 7.91 11.69
C LEU A 34 9.18 6.71 11.55
N ASN A 35 9.74 6.49 10.36
CA ASN A 35 10.71 5.42 10.12
C ASN A 35 11.95 5.58 11.02
N ARG A 36 12.52 6.78 11.11
CA ARG A 36 13.67 7.04 12.01
C ARG A 36 13.33 6.81 13.48
N LYS A 37 12.11 7.19 13.90
CA LYS A 37 11.65 6.95 15.27
C LYS A 37 11.51 5.46 15.55
N GLN A 38 10.95 4.70 14.61
CA GLN A 38 10.79 3.25 14.70
C GLN A 38 12.15 2.53 14.74
N GLU A 39 13.09 2.91 13.88
CA GLU A 39 14.47 2.40 13.92
C GLU A 39 15.17 2.69 15.25
N GLY A 40 14.97 3.89 15.80
CA GLY A 40 15.50 4.26 17.12
C GLY A 40 14.94 3.38 18.25
N LEU A 41 13.62 3.15 18.24
CA LEU A 41 12.96 2.27 19.20
C LEU A 41 13.45 0.82 19.07
N MET A 42 13.60 0.31 17.85
CA MET A 42 14.12 -1.05 17.63
C MET A 42 15.54 -1.24 18.17
N LYS A 43 16.41 -0.25 17.98
CA LYS A 43 17.77 -0.27 18.56
C LYS A 43 17.77 -0.23 20.09
N GLN A 44 16.82 0.49 20.69
CA GLN A 44 16.68 0.50 22.15
C GLN A 44 16.18 -0.86 22.66
N LEU A 45 15.14 -1.39 22.02
CA LEU A 45 14.53 -2.67 22.39
C LEU A 45 15.50 -3.85 22.24
N SER A 46 16.43 -3.82 21.28
CA SER A 46 17.46 -4.85 21.16
C SER A 46 18.42 -4.93 22.35
N GLY A 47 18.53 -3.87 23.16
CA GLY A 47 19.34 -3.84 24.37
C GLY A 47 18.56 -4.14 25.66
N GLU A 48 17.23 -4.07 25.62
CA GLU A 48 16.36 -4.25 26.80
C GLU A 48 15.67 -5.62 26.82
N LEU A 49 15.41 -6.22 25.66
CA LEU A 49 14.72 -7.48 25.52
C LEU A 49 15.69 -8.67 25.52
N THR A 50 15.20 -9.83 25.97
CA THR A 50 15.90 -11.09 25.71
C THR A 50 15.86 -11.43 24.22
N ASP A 51 16.81 -12.22 23.73
CA ASP A 51 16.88 -12.61 22.31
C ASP A 51 15.55 -13.20 21.80
N SER A 52 14.87 -14.04 22.61
CA SER A 52 13.57 -14.61 22.23
C SER A 52 12.46 -13.55 22.13
N GLN A 53 12.43 -12.57 23.03
CA GLN A 53 11.47 -11.47 22.97
C GLN A 53 11.74 -10.54 21.80
N TYR A 54 13.01 -10.24 21.55
CA TYR A 54 13.42 -9.44 20.41
C TYR A 54 13.06 -10.13 19.08
N GLN A 55 13.23 -11.45 19.01
CA GLN A 55 12.86 -12.19 17.81
C GLN A 55 11.35 -12.23 17.55
N MET A 56 10.53 -12.40 18.60
CA MET A 56 9.08 -12.26 18.48
C MET A 56 8.67 -10.86 18.02
N LEU A 57 9.37 -9.82 18.49
CA LEU A 57 9.12 -8.44 18.06
C LEU A 57 9.47 -8.24 16.58
N LEU A 58 10.57 -8.82 16.09
CA LEU A 58 10.93 -8.77 14.67
C LEU A 58 9.92 -9.50 13.78
N GLU A 59 9.43 -10.66 14.21
CA GLU A 59 8.38 -11.38 13.49
C GLU A 59 7.08 -10.55 13.46
N TRP A 60 6.69 -9.95 14.59
CA TRP A 60 5.55 -9.04 14.64
C TRP A 60 5.74 -7.82 13.72
N ASP A 61 6.96 -7.29 13.68
CA ASP A 61 7.57 -6.39 12.70
C ASP A 61 7.11 -6.67 11.26
N GLU A 62 7.59 -7.82 10.81
CA GLU A 62 7.43 -8.33 9.47
C GLU A 62 5.97 -8.60 9.13
N TYR A 63 5.21 -9.26 10.01
CA TYR A 63 3.79 -9.52 9.79
C TYR A 63 2.96 -8.23 9.72
N SER A 64 3.30 -7.22 10.53
CA SER A 64 2.62 -5.92 10.51
C SER A 64 2.89 -5.19 9.19
N ASN A 65 4.14 -5.21 8.72
CA ASN A 65 4.52 -4.62 7.44
C ASN A 65 3.89 -5.33 6.25
N PHE A 66 3.89 -6.67 6.26
CA PHE A 66 3.24 -7.48 5.22
C PHE A 66 1.73 -7.23 5.18
N ARG A 67 1.05 -7.23 6.34
CA ARG A 67 -0.38 -6.92 6.41
C ARG A 67 -0.68 -5.54 5.84
N ASN A 68 0.07 -4.51 6.23
CA ASN A 68 -0.10 -3.15 5.71
C ASN A 68 0.09 -3.09 4.19
N ALA A 69 1.02 -3.87 3.62
CA ALA A 69 1.22 -3.94 2.18
C ALA A 69 -0.01 -4.55 1.47
N VAL A 70 -0.54 -5.66 1.98
CA VAL A 70 -1.74 -6.32 1.45
C VAL A 70 -2.97 -5.40 1.54
N GLU A 71 -3.15 -4.71 2.67
CA GLU A 71 -4.24 -3.75 2.85
C GLU A 71 -4.17 -2.60 1.83
N LYS A 72 -2.97 -2.07 1.56
CA LYS A 72 -2.76 -1.03 0.54
C LYS A 72 -3.06 -1.52 -0.86
N GLU A 73 -2.63 -2.73 -1.21
CA GLU A 73 -2.93 -3.33 -2.51
C GLU A 73 -4.45 -3.54 -2.68
N TRP A 74 -5.12 -4.04 -1.65
CA TRP A 74 -6.57 -4.19 -1.66
C TRP A 74 -7.29 -2.84 -1.83
N MET A 75 -6.89 -1.81 -1.09
CA MET A 75 -7.45 -0.46 -1.23
C MET A 75 -7.23 0.13 -2.63
N TYR A 76 -6.08 -0.11 -3.25
CA TYR A 76 -5.82 0.31 -4.63
C TYR A 76 -6.77 -0.37 -5.62
N LEU A 77 -6.96 -1.69 -5.51
CA LEU A 77 -7.87 -2.44 -6.37
C LEU A 77 -9.33 -1.97 -6.18
N ALA A 78 -9.75 -1.75 -4.93
CA ALA A 78 -11.07 -1.23 -4.61
C ALA A 78 -11.29 0.17 -5.21
N GLY A 79 -10.36 1.11 -4.95
CA GLY A 79 -10.45 2.48 -5.47
C GLY A 79 -10.42 2.55 -7.00
N THR A 80 -9.65 1.66 -7.65
CA THR A 80 -9.64 1.54 -9.11
C THR A 80 -11.00 1.10 -9.65
N LYS A 81 -11.62 0.10 -9.02
CA LYS A 81 -12.95 -0.37 -9.39
C LYS A 81 -14.00 0.73 -9.22
N ASP A 82 -14.00 1.41 -8.08
CA ASP A 82 -14.93 2.49 -7.77
C ASP A 82 -14.79 3.65 -8.77
N GLY A 83 -13.55 4.06 -9.08
CA GLY A 83 -13.28 5.10 -10.08
C GLY A 83 -13.83 4.75 -11.46
N MET A 84 -13.72 3.50 -11.90
CA MET A 84 -14.28 3.04 -13.16
C MET A 84 -15.81 3.02 -13.17
N GLU A 85 -16.43 2.63 -12.07
CA GLU A 85 -17.89 2.69 -11.94
C GLU A 85 -18.41 4.13 -12.02
N ILE A 86 -17.69 5.09 -11.41
CA ILE A 86 -18.01 6.52 -11.51
C ILE A 86 -17.88 7.00 -12.96
N LEU A 87 -16.78 6.68 -13.64
CA LEU A 87 -16.57 7.09 -15.04
C LEU A 87 -17.65 6.52 -15.97
N LYS A 88 -18.05 5.27 -15.76
CA LYS A 88 -19.14 4.66 -16.52
C LYS A 88 -20.45 5.43 -16.33
N LYS A 89 -20.83 5.72 -15.07
CA LYS A 89 -22.05 6.48 -14.77
C LYS A 89 -22.01 7.89 -15.34
N LEU A 90 -20.86 8.57 -15.29
CA LEU A 90 -20.69 9.89 -15.89
C LEU A 90 -20.86 9.85 -17.41
N LYS A 91 -20.27 8.85 -18.08
CA LYS A 91 -20.42 8.66 -19.52
C LYS A 91 -21.88 8.42 -19.90
N ASP A 92 -22.56 7.54 -19.17
CA ASP A 92 -23.98 7.23 -19.41
C ASP A 92 -24.83 8.51 -19.24
N PHE A 93 -24.60 9.30 -18.18
CA PHE A 93 -25.30 10.58 -17.96
C PHE A 93 -25.06 11.63 -19.05
N MET A 94 -23.87 11.70 -19.65
CA MET A 94 -23.57 12.67 -20.71
C MET A 94 -24.11 12.29 -22.09
N MET A 95 -24.55 11.03 -22.27
CA MET A 95 -25.09 10.53 -23.53
C MET A 95 -26.63 10.46 -23.54
N ASP A 96 -27.27 10.77 -22.41
CA ASP A 96 -28.70 11.04 -22.27
C ASP A 96 -29.01 12.54 -22.47
#